data_AF-A0A315EFR8-F1
#
_entry.id   AF-A0A315EFR8-F1
#
_cell.length_a   1.000
_cell.length_b   1.000
_cell.length_c   1.000
_cell.angle_alpha   90.00
_cell.angle_beta   90.00
_cell.angle_gamma   90.00
#
_symmetry.space_group_name_H-M   'P 1'
#
loop_
_entity.id
_entity.type
_entity.pdbx_description
1 polymer ?
#
loop_
_entity_poly.entity_id
_entity_poly.type
_entity_poly.pdbx_seq_one_letter_code
_entity_poly.pdbx_strand_id
1 'polypeptide(L)'
;MIVRNGTLEKEPVSKASKKVQVKRIQREKLKPTSVALTEDEIRNLKAEAKRRHCARSALIRTAIQQMLGNSSHQLTMSNAQKHMRTEELAEMSNLVMRLAYAAASLEVRITRRRRDHVRLLISETMTCLQRLSGMYKC
;
A
#
# COMPACT_ATOMS: atom_id res chain seq x y z
N MET A 1 -31.53 23.38 11.52
CA MET A 1 -31.84 24.82 11.41
C MET A 1 -32.61 25.21 12.65
N ILE A 2 -32.00 25.95 13.59
CA ILE A 2 -32.64 26.33 14.85
C ILE A 2 -32.54 27.85 14.99
N VAL A 3 -33.67 28.52 15.18
CA VAL A 3 -33.76 29.97 15.38
C VAL A 3 -33.77 30.25 16.87
N ARG A 4 -32.83 31.07 17.36
CA ARG A 4 -32.93 31.75 18.66
C ARG A 4 -32.46 33.19 18.49
N ASN A 5 -33.29 34.14 18.94
CA ASN A 5 -33.02 35.59 19.02
C ASN A 5 -32.56 36.25 17.70
N GLY A 6 -33.36 36.12 16.64
CA GLY A 6 -33.45 37.13 15.58
C GLY A 6 -32.21 37.43 14.74
N THR A 7 -31.14 36.64 14.82
CA THR A 7 -29.90 36.88 14.06
C THR A 7 -29.42 35.58 13.41
N LEU A 8 -29.22 35.61 12.09
CA LEU A 8 -28.70 34.48 11.29
C LEU A 8 -27.19 34.33 11.51
N GLU A 9 -26.78 33.49 12.46
CA GLU A 9 -25.37 33.16 12.63
C GLU A 9 -24.98 31.92 11.83
N LYS A 10 -23.99 32.07 10.94
CA LYS A 10 -23.32 30.95 10.27
C LYS A 10 -22.40 30.27 11.27
N GLU A 11 -22.54 28.95 11.46
CA GLU A 11 -21.56 28.17 12.21
C GLU A 11 -20.15 28.36 11.62
N PRO A 12 -19.14 28.77 12.40
CA PRO A 12 -17.76 28.62 11.97
C PRO A 12 -17.41 27.13 12.07
N VAL A 13 -17.39 26.44 10.94
CA VAL A 13 -16.77 25.12 10.82
C VAL A 13 -15.28 25.28 11.09
N SER A 14 -14.89 25.20 12.35
CA SER A 14 -13.49 25.24 12.75
C SER A 14 -12.83 23.94 12.25
N LYS A 15 -12.23 24.00 11.06
CA LYS A 15 -11.31 22.98 10.58
C LYS A 15 -10.01 23.11 11.35
N ALA A 16 -9.99 22.68 12.60
CA ALA A 16 -8.77 22.47 13.34
C ALA A 16 -8.04 21.26 12.73
N SER A 17 -7.27 21.50 11.66
CA SER A 17 -6.26 20.55 11.19
C SER A 17 -5.27 20.33 12.32
N LYS A 18 -5.47 19.24 13.05
CA LYS A 18 -4.60 18.76 14.11
C LYS A 18 -3.24 18.46 13.46
N LYS A 19 -2.34 19.46 13.44
CA LYS A 19 -0.95 19.28 13.01
C LYS A 19 -0.34 18.23 13.93
N VAL A 20 -0.18 17.01 13.44
CA VAL A 20 0.60 15.98 14.12
C VAL A 20 2.04 16.47 14.15
N GLN A 21 2.43 17.10 15.25
CA GLN A 21 3.83 17.40 15.51
C GLN A 21 4.56 16.08 15.74
N VAL A 22 5.21 15.58 14.69
CA VAL A 22 6.20 14.52 14.82
C VAL A 22 7.34 15.10 15.67
N LYS A 23 7.40 14.71 16.95
CA LYS A 23 8.52 15.10 17.83
C LYS A 23 9.81 14.61 17.17
N ARG A 24 10.60 15.56 16.67
CA ARG A 24 11.90 15.30 16.06
C ARG A 24 12.82 14.76 17.15
N ILE A 25 13.01 13.43 17.19
CA ILE A 25 13.99 12.81 18.09
C ILE A 25 15.35 13.39 17.69
N GLN A 26 15.94 14.17 18.58
CA GLN A 26 17.28 14.73 18.38
C GLN A 26 18.28 13.57 18.28
N ARG A 27 19.12 13.58 17.24
CA ARG A 27 20.08 12.50 16.93
C ARG A 27 21.03 12.18 18.10
N GLU A 28 21.23 13.12 19.02
CA GLU A 28 22.07 12.98 20.22
C GLU A 28 21.65 11.84 21.16
N LYS A 29 20.39 11.36 21.08
CA LYS A 29 19.93 10.24 21.93
C LYS A 29 20.15 8.85 21.32
N LEU A 30 20.66 8.76 20.09
CA LEU A 30 20.90 7.47 19.43
C LEU A 30 22.34 7.03 19.65
N LYS A 31 22.54 5.93 20.38
CA LYS A 31 23.86 5.33 20.58
C LYS A 31 24.29 4.63 19.28
N PRO A 32 25.46 4.99 18.70
CA PRO A 32 26.00 4.25 17.57
C PRO A 32 26.45 2.86 18.03
N THR A 33 26.12 1.84 17.24
CA THR A 33 26.58 0.46 17.46
C THR A 33 27.52 0.09 16.33
N SER A 34 28.75 -0.32 16.69
CA SER A 34 29.72 -0.84 15.72
C SER A 34 29.42 -2.30 15.42
N VAL A 35 29.47 -2.66 14.14
CA VAL A 35 29.29 -4.04 13.66
C VAL A 35 30.49 -4.38 12.79
N ALA A 36 31.16 -5.49 13.11
CA ALA A 36 32.21 -6.04 12.27
C ALA A 36 31.57 -6.84 11.12
N LEU A 37 31.97 -6.54 9.89
CA LEU A 37 31.54 -7.24 8.68
C LEU A 37 32.77 -7.68 7.92
N THR A 38 32.69 -8.84 7.29
CA THR A 38 33.69 -9.33 6.35
C THR A 38 33.73 -8.44 5.10
N GLU A 39 34.83 -8.50 4.34
CA GLU A 39 34.97 -7.72 3.11
C GLU A 39 33.87 -8.06 2.09
N ASP A 40 33.47 -9.32 2.01
CA ASP A 40 32.44 -9.83 1.12
C ASP A 40 31.06 -9.24 1.49
N GLU A 41 30.71 -9.22 2.78
CA GLU A 41 29.48 -8.60 3.27
C GLU A 41 29.45 -7.09 3.00
N ILE A 42 30.60 -6.40 3.12
CA ILE A 42 30.72 -4.99 2.79
C ILE A 42 30.49 -4.76 1.30
N ARG A 43 31.04 -5.60 0.43
CA ARG A 43 30.82 -5.51 -1.04
C ARG A 43 29.35 -5.72 -1.37
N ASN A 44 28.72 -6.74 -0.80
CA ASN A 44 27.30 -7.03 -1.01
C ASN A 44 26.40 -5.90 -0.50
N LEU A 45 26.67 -5.36 0.70
CA LEU A 45 25.91 -4.24 1.26
C LEU A 45 26.01 -2.97 0.39
N LYS A 46 27.19 -2.68 -0.17
CA LYS A 46 27.39 -1.55 -1.08
C LYS A 46 26.62 -1.73 -2.39
N ALA A 47 26.70 -2.91 -2.99
CA ALA A 47 25.98 -3.23 -4.22
C ALA A 47 24.46 -3.09 -4.02
N GLU A 48 23.96 -3.62 -2.91
CA GLU A 48 22.54 -3.61 -2.59
C GLU A 48 22.01 -2.19 -2.27
N ALA A 49 22.81 -1.38 -1.57
CA ALA A 49 22.48 0.03 -1.33
C ALA A 49 22.37 0.83 -2.63
N LYS A 50 23.27 0.58 -3.59
CA LYS A 50 23.23 1.19 -4.92
C LYS A 50 22.00 0.75 -5.70
N ARG A 51 21.70 -0.55 -5.70
CA ARG A 51 20.53 -1.13 -6.40
C ARG A 51 19.20 -0.58 -5.89
N ARG A 52 19.08 -0.37 -4.57
CA ARG A 52 17.85 0.11 -3.93
C ARG A 52 17.79 1.63 -3.75
N HIS A 53 18.78 2.37 -4.24
CA HIS A 53 18.88 3.82 -4.07
C HIS A 53 18.68 4.30 -2.62
N CYS A 54 19.27 3.59 -1.66
CA CYS A 54 19.08 3.89 -0.24
C CYS A 54 20.40 3.85 0.56
N ALA A 55 20.39 4.43 1.75
CA ALA A 55 21.58 4.46 2.61
C ALA A 55 21.90 3.06 3.18
N ARG A 56 23.18 2.71 3.27
CA ARG A 56 23.66 1.47 3.91
C ARG A 56 23.08 1.27 5.32
N SER A 57 23.02 2.34 6.11
CA SER A 57 22.45 2.29 7.46
C SER A 57 20.93 2.03 7.46
N ALA A 58 20.22 2.40 6.39
CA ALA A 58 18.80 2.06 6.23
C ALA A 58 18.64 0.56 6.00
N LEU A 59 19.46 -0.05 5.14
CA LEU A 59 19.45 -1.50 4.92
C LEU A 59 19.74 -2.27 6.21
N ILE A 60 20.77 -1.86 6.96
CA ILE A 60 21.11 -2.50 8.24
C ILE A 60 19.95 -2.37 9.24
N ARG A 61 19.34 -1.18 9.35
CA ARG A 61 18.16 -0.99 10.21
C ARG A 61 17.01 -1.89 9.79
N THR A 62 16.71 -2.00 8.50
CA THR A 62 15.65 -2.87 7.99
C THR A 62 15.94 -4.34 8.27
N ALA A 63 17.18 -4.80 8.07
CA ALA A 63 17.57 -6.17 8.37
C ALA A 63 17.44 -6.48 9.87
N ILE A 64 17.92 -5.59 10.74
CA ILE A 64 17.76 -5.71 12.20
C ILE A 64 16.28 -5.71 12.57
N GLN A 65 15.47 -4.81 12.00
CA GLN A 65 14.04 -4.78 12.23
C GLN A 65 13.32 -6.03 11.73
N GLN A 66 13.77 -6.66 10.65
CA GLN A 66 13.21 -7.93 10.18
C GLN A 66 13.59 -9.08 11.12
N MET A 67 14.85 -9.15 11.56
CA MET A 67 15.29 -10.17 12.51
C MET A 67 14.57 -10.06 13.86
N LEU A 68 14.41 -8.84 14.38
CA LEU A 68 13.69 -8.57 15.62
C LEU A 68 12.16 -8.63 15.45
N GLY A 69 11.67 -8.24 14.28
CA GLY A 69 10.25 -8.19 13.91
C GLY A 69 9.67 -9.52 13.43
N ASN A 70 10.51 -10.55 13.20
CA ASN A 70 10.03 -11.93 13.05
C ASN A 70 9.45 -12.50 14.36
N SER A 71 9.50 -11.74 15.46
CA SER A 71 8.71 -11.98 16.68
C SER A 71 7.53 -11.01 16.85
N SER A 72 7.38 -9.99 15.99
CA SER A 72 6.35 -8.95 16.14
C SER A 72 6.10 -8.22 14.82
N HIS A 73 5.15 -8.74 14.03
CA HIS A 73 4.44 -8.18 12.87
C HIS A 73 4.96 -6.90 12.17
N GLN A 74 5.04 -7.01 10.84
CA GLN A 74 4.81 -5.94 9.86
C GLN A 74 5.66 -4.67 9.98
N LEU A 75 6.64 -4.56 9.10
CA LEU A 75 7.11 -3.26 8.65
C LEU A 75 5.97 -2.57 7.90
N THR A 76 5.27 -1.71 8.65
CA THR A 76 4.38 -0.63 8.21
C THR A 76 4.68 -0.16 6.79
N MET A 77 3.95 -0.73 5.82
CA MET A 77 3.56 0.03 4.64
C MET A 77 2.90 1.31 5.18
N SER A 78 3.38 2.47 4.74
CA SER A 78 2.71 3.74 5.04
C SER A 78 1.21 3.57 4.77
N ASN A 79 0.34 3.98 5.69
CA ASN A 79 -1.11 3.87 5.49
C ASN A 79 -1.55 4.46 4.15
N ALA A 80 -0.83 5.47 3.64
CA ALA A 80 -1.06 6.04 2.30
C ALA A 80 -0.72 5.06 1.16
N GLN A 81 0.35 4.27 1.29
CA GLN A 81 0.71 3.23 0.31
C GLN A 81 -0.23 2.03 0.36
N LYS A 82 -0.72 1.64 1.56
CA LYS A 82 -1.77 0.62 1.70
C LYS A 82 -3.07 1.10 1.06
N HIS A 83 -3.44 2.37 1.28
CA HIS A 83 -4.66 2.94 0.72
C HIS A 83 -4.58 3.05 -0.81
N MET A 84 -3.46 3.53 -1.35
CA MET A 84 -3.22 3.57 -2.80
C MET A 84 -3.33 2.19 -3.45
N ARG A 85 -2.71 1.16 -2.87
CA ARG A 85 -2.83 -0.21 -3.40
C ARG A 85 -4.25 -0.75 -3.33
N THR A 86 -5.03 -0.39 -2.30
CA THR A 86 -6.45 -0.78 -2.22
C THR A 86 -7.32 -0.06 -3.25
N GLU A 87 -7.03 1.20 -3.56
CA GLU A 87 -7.71 1.97 -4.60
C GLU A 87 -7.40 1.40 -5.99
N GLU A 88 -6.12 1.15 -6.30
CA GLU A 88 -5.68 0.50 -7.54
C GLU A 88 -6.34 -0.88 -7.74
N LEU A 89 -6.43 -1.69 -6.67
CA LEU A 89 -7.08 -3.01 -6.73
C LEU A 89 -8.60 -2.89 -6.96
N ALA A 90 -9.25 -1.88 -6.38
CA ALA A 90 -10.67 -1.61 -6.59
C ALA A 90 -10.93 -1.13 -8.04
N GLU A 91 -10.05 -0.27 -8.58
CA GLU A 91 -10.10 0.15 -9.99
C GLU A 91 -9.93 -1.02 -10.95
N MET A 92 -8.94 -1.88 -10.71
CA MET A 92 -8.74 -3.11 -11.51
C MET A 92 -9.97 -4.03 -11.46
N SER A 93 -10.57 -4.21 -10.28
CA SER A 93 -11.78 -5.03 -10.12
C SER A 93 -12.96 -4.44 -10.90
N ASN A 94 -13.14 -3.11 -10.87
CA ASN A 94 -14.15 -2.41 -11.64
C ASN A 94 -13.92 -2.52 -13.16
N LEU A 95 -12.68 -2.43 -13.62
CA LEU A 95 -12.33 -2.60 -15.03
C LEU A 95 -12.65 -4.02 -15.52
N VAL A 96 -12.31 -5.05 -14.73
CA VAL A 96 -12.64 -6.46 -15.05
C VAL A 96 -14.15 -6.66 -15.13
N MET A 97 -14.93 -6.08 -14.21
CA MET A 97 -16.39 -6.10 -14.28
C MET A 97 -16.94 -5.41 -15.54
N ARG A 98 -16.40 -4.25 -15.92
CA ARG A 98 -16.83 -3.53 -17.13
C ARG A 98 -16.50 -4.32 -18.40
N LEU A 99 -15.33 -4.96 -18.44
CA LEU A 99 -14.95 -5.86 -19.54
C LEU A 99 -15.86 -7.09 -19.59
N ALA A 100 -16.25 -7.64 -18.44
CA ALA A 100 -17.23 -8.74 -18.38
C ALA A 100 -18.59 -8.33 -18.96
N TYR A 101 -19.06 -7.15 -18.61
CA TYR A 101 -20.31 -6.60 -19.16
C TYR A 101 -20.22 -6.35 -20.66
N ALA A 102 -19.11 -5.78 -21.14
CA ALA A 102 -18.87 -5.59 -22.57
C ALA A 102 -18.75 -6.91 -23.33
N ALA A 103 -18.13 -7.93 -22.75
CA ALA A 103 -18.06 -9.26 -23.34
C ALA A 103 -19.43 -9.94 -23.40
N ALA A 104 -20.26 -9.73 -22.38
CA ALA A 104 -21.64 -10.21 -22.35
C ALA A 104 -22.52 -9.48 -23.37
N SER A 105 -22.35 -8.17 -23.57
CA SER A 105 -23.12 -7.42 -24.58
C SER A 105 -22.71 -7.76 -26.03
N LEU A 106 -21.54 -8.37 -26.22
CA LEU A 106 -21.08 -8.92 -27.50
C LEU A 106 -21.62 -10.34 -27.78
N GLU A 107 -22.54 -10.86 -26.96
CA GLU A 107 -23.05 -12.24 -26.99
C GLU A 107 -23.50 -12.76 -28.36
N VAL A 108 -23.97 -11.86 -29.23
CA VAL A 108 -24.47 -12.18 -30.59
C VAL A 108 -23.35 -12.18 -31.65
N ARG A 109 -22.20 -11.55 -31.36
CA ARG A 109 -21.10 -11.33 -32.34
C ARG A 109 -19.94 -12.32 -32.20
N ILE A 110 -19.90 -13.08 -31.10
CA ILE A 110 -18.81 -14.02 -30.83
C ILE A 110 -19.33 -15.44 -30.63
N THR A 111 -18.54 -16.42 -31.08
CA THR A 111 -18.86 -17.84 -30.95
C THR A 111 -19.01 -18.24 -29.48
N ARG A 112 -19.87 -19.24 -29.21
CA ARG A 112 -20.08 -19.78 -27.85
C ARG A 112 -18.77 -20.14 -27.16
N ARG A 113 -17.83 -20.77 -27.88
CA ARG A 113 -16.50 -21.11 -27.38
C ARG A 113 -15.66 -19.90 -26.95
N ARG A 114 -15.71 -18.79 -27.70
CA ARG A 114 -15.01 -17.55 -27.32
C ARG A 114 -15.64 -16.90 -26.10
N ARG A 115 -16.97 -16.97 -25.96
CA ARG A 115 -17.67 -16.53 -24.73
C ARG A 115 -17.23 -17.30 -23.51
N ASP A 116 -17.25 -18.62 -23.59
CA ASP A 116 -16.90 -19.47 -22.46
C ASP A 116 -15.44 -19.25 -22.04
N HIS A 117 -14.55 -19.03 -23.01
CA HIS A 117 -13.15 -18.65 -22.76
C HIS A 117 -13.02 -17.29 -22.06
N VAL A 118 -13.77 -16.27 -22.49
CA VAL A 118 -13.76 -14.94 -21.84
C VAL A 118 -14.32 -15.01 -20.42
N ARG A 119 -15.39 -15.77 -20.19
CA ARG A 119 -15.96 -16.00 -18.84
C ARG A 119 -14.95 -16.70 -17.92
N LEU A 120 -14.20 -17.68 -18.42
CA LEU A 120 -13.14 -18.35 -17.68
C LEU A 120 -12.03 -17.36 -17.28
N LEU A 121 -11.52 -16.58 -18.23
CA LEU A 121 -10.47 -15.57 -17.96
C LEU A 121 -10.91 -14.52 -16.93
N ILE A 122 -12.17 -14.07 -16.99
CA ILE A 122 -12.74 -13.15 -16.00
C ILE A 122 -12.77 -13.80 -14.61
N SER A 123 -13.22 -15.06 -14.51
CA SER A 123 -13.29 -15.80 -13.25
C SER A 123 -11.90 -16.00 -12.63
N GLU A 124 -10.91 -16.38 -13.42
CA GLU A 124 -9.52 -16.52 -12.99
C GLU A 124 -8.94 -15.18 -12.52
N THR A 125 -9.20 -14.10 -13.26
CA THR A 125 -8.74 -12.75 -12.91
C THR A 125 -9.37 -12.26 -11.61
N MET A 126 -10.68 -12.45 -11.41
CA MET A 126 -11.38 -12.10 -10.17
C MET A 126 -10.83 -12.89 -8.98
N THR A 127 -10.54 -14.18 -9.18
CA THR A 127 -9.93 -15.03 -8.14
C THR A 127 -8.54 -14.54 -7.76
N CYS A 128 -7.72 -14.12 -8.74
CA CYS A 128 -6.41 -13.54 -8.50
C CYS A 128 -6.50 -12.22 -7.70
N LEU A 129 -7.41 -11.33 -8.09
CA LEU A 129 -7.66 -10.06 -7.38
C LEU A 129 -8.14 -10.29 -5.93
N GLN A 130 -9.01 -11.27 -5.70
CA GLN A 130 -9.47 -11.64 -4.36
C GLN A 130 -8.33 -12.18 -3.49
N ARG A 131 -7.45 -13.03 -4.03
CA ARG A 131 -6.25 -13.51 -3.31
C ARG A 131 -5.33 -12.35 -2.95
N LEU A 132 -5.06 -11.45 -3.90
CA LEU A 132 -4.26 -10.26 -3.65
C LEU A 132 -4.89 -9.38 -2.56
N SER A 133 -6.21 -9.16 -2.61
CA SER A 133 -6.95 -8.44 -1.56
C SER A 133 -6.79 -9.08 -0.18
N GLY A 134 -6.88 -10.41 -0.10
CA GLY A 134 -6.70 -11.17 1.14
C GLY A 134 -5.28 -11.10 1.70
N MET A 135 -4.25 -11.07 0.85
CA MET A 135 -2.86 -10.94 1.26
C MET A 135 -2.51 -9.59 1.90
N TYR A 136 -3.28 -8.53 1.60
CA TYR A 136 -3.08 -7.19 2.18
C TYR A 136 -3.90 -6.93 3.46
N LYS A 137 -4.73 -7.89 3.89
CA LYS A 137 -5.52 -7.80 5.14
C LYS A 137 -4.80 -8.30 6.39
N CYS A 138 -3.61 -8.90 6.26
CA CYS A 138 -2.76 -9.25 7.39
C CYS A 138 -1.94 -8.04 7.80
#